data_AF-A0A2R5L057-F1
#
_entry.id   AF-A0A2R5L057-F1
#
_cell.length_a   1.000
_cell.length_b   1.000
_cell.length_c   1.000
_cell.angle_alpha   90.00
_cell.angle_beta   90.00
_cell.angle_gamma   90.00
#
_symmetry.space_group_name_H-M   'P 1'
#
loop_
_entity.id
_entity.type
_entity.pdbx_description
1 polymer ?
#
loop_
_entity_poly.entity_id
_entity_poly.type
_entity_poly.pdbx_seq_one_letter_code
_entity_poly.pdbx_strand_id
1 'polypeptide(L)'
;QQMIAAWLESIELQLGLFSAPVLAVDPLAAYDGCKLGVTCPDMVSHDLWIKFLSERLEVARYDSDAQVAMLASLFHKTLDVVVGSPNPRITRHTAAIGTRFRLLQCALTLVQSEAMPRSISKNVLRERIYCSSLDYFCQPRSVPPQRKAQLIADYNSLLMFWNSLHADKKHLKTCDVGDFIAPKPGASGTGVQDLASLSPTAE
;
A
#
# COMPACT_ATOMS: atom_id res chain seq x y z
N GLN A 1 0.53 18.18 3.92
CA GLN A 1 0.88 17.69 5.27
C GLN A 1 -0.34 17.55 6.19
N GLN A 2 -1.15 18.60 6.41
CA GLN A 2 -2.35 18.52 7.28
C GLN A 2 -3.36 17.44 6.87
N MET A 3 -3.61 17.30 5.56
CA MET A 3 -4.47 16.25 5.02
C MET A 3 -3.98 14.83 5.33
N ILE A 4 -2.67 14.61 5.27
CA ILE A 4 -2.07 13.31 5.61
C ILE A 4 -2.27 13.02 7.09
N ALA A 5 -2.12 14.04 7.96
CA ALA A 5 -2.38 13.88 9.38
C ALA A 5 -3.84 13.49 9.66
N ALA A 6 -4.81 14.17 9.04
CA ALA A 6 -6.22 13.84 9.19
C ALA A 6 -6.58 12.42 8.68
N TRP A 7 -5.94 11.96 7.60
CA TRP A 7 -6.09 10.57 7.16
C TRP A 7 -5.51 9.57 8.16
N LEU A 8 -4.35 9.85 8.74
CA LEU A 8 -3.75 8.98 9.74
C LEU A 8 -4.59 8.94 11.03
N GLU A 9 -5.14 10.09 11.42
CA GLU A 9 -6.08 10.18 12.54
C GLU A 9 -7.35 9.35 12.29
N SER A 10 -7.86 9.30 11.06
CA SER A 10 -9.01 8.43 10.74
C SER A 10 -8.71 6.94 10.90
N ILE A 11 -7.44 6.53 10.73
CA ILE A 11 -6.98 5.17 11.02
C ILE A 11 -6.95 4.94 12.53
N GLU A 12 -6.37 5.87 13.29
CA GLU A 12 -6.25 5.78 14.75
C GLU A 12 -7.63 5.75 15.44
N LEU A 13 -8.57 6.53 14.93
CA LEU A 13 -9.96 6.57 15.40
C LEU A 13 -10.83 5.42 14.83
N GLN A 14 -10.26 4.53 14.01
CA GLN A 14 -10.96 3.39 13.38
C GLN A 14 -12.26 3.81 12.67
N LEU A 15 -12.19 4.86 11.86
CA LEU A 15 -13.34 5.40 11.14
C LEU A 15 -13.53 4.69 9.81
N GLY A 16 -14.79 4.41 9.44
CA GLY A 16 -15.16 3.96 8.11
C GLY A 16 -14.34 2.77 7.60
N LEU A 17 -13.45 3.02 6.62
CA LEU A 17 -12.61 2.00 6.00
C LEU A 17 -11.68 1.29 7.01
N PHE A 18 -11.32 1.97 8.09
CA PHE A 18 -10.46 1.48 9.16
C PHE A 18 -11.23 0.99 10.38
N SER A 19 -12.56 0.88 10.28
CA SER A 19 -13.39 0.37 11.36
C SER A 19 -13.03 -1.06 11.76
N ALA A 20 -13.10 -1.30 13.06
CA ALA A 20 -12.94 -2.63 13.62
C ALA A 20 -14.03 -3.59 13.09
N PRO A 21 -13.74 -4.90 13.01
CA PRO A 21 -14.75 -5.89 12.66
C PRO A 21 -15.92 -5.84 13.64
N VAL A 22 -17.13 -5.65 13.12
CA VAL A 22 -18.35 -5.79 13.93
C VAL A 22 -18.68 -7.27 14.03
N LEU A 23 -18.74 -7.79 15.25
CA LEU A 23 -19.17 -9.17 15.50
C LEU A 23 -20.65 -9.30 15.16
N ALA A 24 -20.94 -9.88 13.99
CA ALA A 24 -22.29 -10.22 13.58
C ALA A 24 -22.76 -11.45 14.38
N VAL A 25 -24.02 -11.42 14.81
CA VAL A 25 -24.66 -12.57 15.44
C VAL A 25 -24.91 -13.63 14.38
N ASP A 26 -24.50 -14.87 14.65
CA ASP A 26 -24.79 -16.00 13.78
C ASP A 26 -26.32 -16.19 13.71
N PRO A 27 -26.94 -16.14 12.52
CA PRO A 27 -28.38 -16.36 12.39
C PRO A 27 -28.84 -17.74 12.90
N LEU A 28 -27.93 -18.72 12.98
CA LEU A 28 -28.21 -20.04 13.54
C LEU A 28 -28.16 -20.08 15.07
N ALA A 29 -27.65 -19.02 15.72
CA ALA A 29 -27.56 -18.87 17.17
C ALA A 29 -28.21 -17.55 17.64
N ALA A 30 -29.35 -17.20 17.05
CA ALA A 30 -30.11 -16.02 17.43
C ALA A 30 -30.63 -16.12 18.88
N TYR A 31 -30.61 -15.00 19.59
CA TYR A 31 -31.10 -14.87 20.97
C TYR A 31 -32.02 -13.65 21.10
N ASP A 32 -32.85 -13.61 22.16
CA ASP A 32 -33.78 -12.50 22.38
C ASP A 32 -33.04 -11.16 22.51
N GLY A 33 -33.43 -10.20 21.66
CA GLY A 33 -32.81 -8.88 21.59
C GLY A 33 -31.62 -8.76 20.63
N CYS A 34 -31.21 -9.85 19.96
CA CYS A 34 -30.16 -9.77 18.95
C CYS A 34 -30.61 -9.01 17.69
N LYS A 35 -29.69 -8.23 17.10
CA LYS A 35 -29.92 -7.55 15.82
C LYS A 35 -29.22 -8.33 14.72
N LEU A 36 -29.99 -9.07 13.92
CA LEU A 36 -29.50 -9.83 12.75
C LEU A 36 -29.27 -8.95 11.50
N GLY A 37 -29.40 -7.63 11.63
CA GLY A 37 -29.22 -6.69 10.53
C GLY A 37 -27.78 -6.56 10.08
N VAL A 38 -27.57 -6.28 8.78
CA VAL A 38 -26.24 -6.02 8.23
C VAL A 38 -25.76 -4.63 8.65
N THR A 39 -24.80 -4.57 9.57
CA THR A 39 -24.12 -3.33 9.92
C THR A 39 -23.02 -3.03 8.91
N CYS A 40 -23.23 -2.05 8.04
CA CYS A 40 -22.23 -1.61 7.08
C CYS A 40 -21.40 -0.44 7.63
N PRO A 41 -20.07 -0.51 7.58
CA PRO A 41 -19.22 0.65 7.83
C PRO A 41 -19.50 1.80 6.84
N ASP A 42 -19.36 3.05 7.27
CA ASP A 42 -19.50 4.21 6.38
C ASP A 42 -18.27 4.38 5.48
N MET A 43 -18.44 4.08 4.20
CA MET A 43 -17.38 4.16 3.19
C MET A 43 -17.35 5.51 2.46
N VAL A 44 -18.40 6.33 2.56
CA VAL A 44 -18.60 7.49 1.65
C VAL A 44 -17.46 8.49 1.81
N SER A 45 -17.09 8.80 3.06
CA SER A 45 -16.01 9.75 3.34
C SER A 45 -14.67 9.26 2.79
N HIS A 46 -14.30 8.01 3.06
CA HIS A 46 -13.04 7.45 2.60
C HIS A 46 -12.99 7.30 1.07
N ASP A 47 -14.13 7.02 0.44
CA ASP A 47 -14.21 6.92 -1.02
C ASP A 47 -13.91 8.25 -1.71
N LEU A 48 -14.50 9.34 -1.19
CA LEU A 48 -14.22 10.70 -1.69
C LEU A 48 -12.76 11.10 -1.46
N TRP A 49 -12.20 10.76 -0.29
CA TRP A 49 -10.80 10.98 0.02
C TRP A 49 -9.86 10.23 -0.91
N ILE A 50 -10.15 8.96 -1.20
CA ILE A 50 -9.35 8.15 -2.13
C ILE A 50 -9.41 8.68 -3.55
N LYS A 51 -10.60 9.13 -3.99
CA LYS A 51 -10.74 9.81 -5.29
C LYS A 51 -9.85 11.06 -5.34
N PHE A 52 -9.91 11.89 -4.29
CA PHE A 52 -9.06 13.07 -4.18
C PHE A 52 -7.56 12.72 -4.19
N LEU A 53 -7.13 11.70 -3.43
CA LEU A 53 -5.74 11.24 -3.40
C LEU A 53 -5.27 10.77 -4.78
N SER A 54 -6.13 10.08 -5.52
CA SER A 54 -5.84 9.61 -6.88
C SER A 54 -5.66 10.79 -7.84
N GLU A 55 -6.53 11.79 -7.79
CA GLU A 55 -6.39 13.01 -8.57
C GLU A 55 -5.13 13.81 -8.20
N ARG A 56 -4.75 13.85 -6.92
CA ARG A 56 -3.49 14.48 -6.48
C ARG A 56 -2.27 13.71 -6.95
N LEU A 57 -2.30 12.38 -6.94
CA LEU A 57 -1.21 11.54 -7.41
C LEU A 57 -0.92 11.78 -8.91
N GLU A 58 -1.97 11.85 -9.74
CA GLU A 58 -1.84 12.08 -11.19
C GLU A 58 -1.14 13.40 -11.51
N VAL A 59 -1.36 14.44 -10.70
CA VAL A 59 -0.66 15.73 -10.86
C VAL A 59 0.74 15.67 -10.26
N ALA A 60 0.85 15.20 -9.01
CA ALA A 60 2.10 15.21 -8.24
C ALA A 60 3.24 14.46 -8.95
N ARG A 61 2.94 13.36 -9.65
CA ARG A 61 3.95 12.53 -10.33
C ARG A 61 4.71 13.26 -11.45
N TYR A 62 4.21 14.40 -11.92
CA TYR A 62 4.85 15.24 -12.94
C TYR A 62 5.33 16.58 -12.41
N ASP A 63 4.87 16.98 -11.22
CA ASP A 63 5.06 18.32 -10.68
C ASP A 63 6.05 18.35 -9.51
N SER A 64 6.01 17.37 -8.61
CA SER A 64 6.74 17.46 -7.34
C SER A 64 7.08 16.11 -6.69
N ASP A 65 8.37 15.79 -6.66
CA ASP A 65 8.91 14.63 -5.94
C ASP A 65 8.59 14.67 -4.44
N ALA A 66 8.53 15.86 -3.84
CA ALA A 66 8.16 16.02 -2.43
C ALA A 66 6.71 15.58 -2.18
N GLN A 67 5.79 15.88 -3.10
CA GLN A 67 4.40 15.42 -3.00
C GLN A 67 4.29 13.91 -3.21
N VAL A 68 5.04 13.36 -4.18
CA VAL A 68 5.14 11.92 -4.41
C VAL A 68 5.66 11.20 -3.16
N ALA A 69 6.71 11.73 -2.52
CA ALA A 69 7.26 11.18 -1.27
C ALA A 69 6.27 11.25 -0.11
N MET A 70 5.52 12.36 0.00
CA MET A 70 4.45 12.50 1.00
C MET A 70 3.32 11.46 0.79
N LEU A 71 2.89 11.25 -0.45
CA LEU A 71 1.89 10.22 -0.79
C LEU A 71 2.43 8.81 -0.53
N ALA A 72 3.69 8.53 -0.87
CA ALA A 72 4.33 7.26 -0.56
C ALA A 72 4.35 7.02 0.96
N SER A 73 4.70 8.04 1.75
CA SER A 73 4.67 7.97 3.22
C SER A 73 3.26 7.68 3.75
N LEU A 74 2.22 8.34 3.19
CA LEU A 74 0.83 8.06 3.52
C LEU A 74 0.50 6.57 3.30
N PHE A 75 0.80 6.01 2.12
CA PHE A 75 0.49 4.60 1.83
C PHE A 75 1.30 3.63 2.69
N HIS A 76 2.59 3.89 2.93
CA HIS A 76 3.38 3.13 3.89
C HIS A 76 2.75 3.14 5.27
N LYS A 77 2.27 4.31 5.72
CA LYS A 77 1.56 4.45 6.97
C LYS A 77 0.10 4.00 6.89
N THR A 78 -0.43 3.51 5.78
CA THR A 78 -1.83 3.04 5.65
C THR A 78 -1.93 1.52 5.45
N LEU A 79 -0.98 0.94 4.73
CA LEU A 79 -0.97 -0.49 4.40
C LEU A 79 -0.09 -1.27 5.37
N ASP A 80 -0.54 -2.46 5.72
CA ASP A 80 0.17 -3.40 6.59
C ASP A 80 0.66 -4.61 5.78
N VAL A 81 1.69 -5.29 6.29
CA VAL A 81 2.21 -6.55 5.72
C VAL A 81 1.50 -7.77 6.31
N VAL A 82 0.84 -7.62 7.45
CA VAL A 82 0.16 -8.73 8.15
C VAL A 82 -1.10 -9.15 7.38
N VAL A 83 -1.21 -10.44 7.10
CA VAL A 83 -2.35 -11.08 6.42
C VAL A 83 -3.11 -11.95 7.42
N GLY A 84 -4.43 -11.82 7.48
CA GLY A 84 -5.27 -12.72 8.28
C GLY A 84 -5.31 -12.39 9.78
N SER A 85 -4.80 -11.23 10.20
CA SER A 85 -4.93 -10.75 11.59
C SER A 85 -6.39 -10.75 12.07
N PRO A 86 -6.69 -11.08 13.34
CA PRO A 86 -8.04 -10.93 13.90
C PRO A 86 -8.49 -9.47 13.93
N ASN A 87 -7.54 -8.53 14.04
CA ASN A 87 -7.76 -7.09 13.99
C ASN A 87 -7.13 -6.55 12.70
N PRO A 88 -7.85 -6.60 11.57
CA PRO A 88 -7.33 -6.11 10.30
C PRO A 88 -7.23 -4.59 10.32
N ARG A 89 -6.18 -4.07 9.69
CA ARG A 89 -5.95 -2.62 9.61
C ARG A 89 -6.96 -1.89 8.73
N ILE A 90 -7.39 -2.55 7.66
CA ILE A 90 -8.46 -2.11 6.78
C ILE A 90 -9.57 -3.14 6.91
N THR A 91 -10.81 -2.71 7.08
CA THR A 91 -11.94 -3.63 7.23
C THR A 91 -12.03 -4.61 6.06
N ARG A 92 -12.44 -5.84 6.36
CA ARG A 92 -12.67 -6.88 5.34
C ARG A 92 -14.13 -6.94 4.88
N HIS A 93 -15.00 -6.11 5.47
CA HIS A 93 -16.42 -6.10 5.18
C HIS A 93 -16.70 -5.93 3.67
N THR A 94 -17.67 -6.68 3.14
CA THR A 94 -17.94 -6.72 1.68
C THR A 94 -18.39 -5.37 1.12
N ALA A 95 -18.98 -4.50 1.95
CA ALA A 95 -19.28 -3.10 1.58
C ALA A 95 -18.02 -2.28 1.24
N ALA A 96 -16.86 -2.64 1.78
CA ALA A 96 -15.61 -1.89 1.62
C ALA A 96 -14.81 -2.30 0.38
N ILE A 97 -15.22 -3.33 -0.35
CA ILE A 97 -14.45 -3.89 -1.47
C ILE A 97 -14.08 -2.81 -2.50
N GLY A 98 -15.04 -2.01 -2.95
CA GLY A 98 -14.77 -0.95 -3.92
C GLY A 98 -13.76 0.06 -3.40
N THR A 99 -14.02 0.63 -2.23
CA THR A 99 -13.18 1.65 -1.60
C THR A 99 -11.77 1.12 -1.30
N ARG A 100 -11.65 -0.10 -0.76
CA ARG A 100 -10.35 -0.75 -0.50
C ARG A 100 -9.55 -0.95 -1.79
N PHE A 101 -10.16 -1.50 -2.84
CA PHE A 101 -9.43 -1.76 -4.09
C PHE A 101 -9.14 -0.48 -4.88
N ARG A 102 -9.94 0.59 -4.74
CA ARG A 102 -9.57 1.92 -5.24
C ARG A 102 -8.35 2.50 -4.51
N LEU A 103 -8.26 2.33 -3.18
CA LEU A 103 -7.06 2.72 -2.41
C LEU A 103 -5.82 1.94 -2.88
N LEU A 104 -5.95 0.62 -3.02
CA LEU A 104 -4.85 -0.25 -3.46
C LEU A 104 -4.43 0.07 -4.90
N GLN A 105 -5.39 0.36 -5.80
CA GLN A 105 -5.11 0.83 -7.15
C GLN A 105 -4.31 2.13 -7.13
N CYS A 106 -4.72 3.10 -6.31
CA CYS A 106 -4.00 4.36 -6.17
C CYS A 106 -2.54 4.15 -5.74
N ALA A 107 -2.32 3.32 -4.71
CA ALA A 107 -0.98 2.96 -4.24
C ALA A 107 -0.17 2.20 -5.30
N LEU A 108 -0.80 1.29 -6.04
CA LEU A 108 -0.15 0.53 -7.10
C LEU A 108 0.27 1.43 -8.27
N THR A 109 -0.58 2.38 -8.68
CA THR A 109 -0.23 3.39 -9.70
C THR A 109 1.00 4.19 -9.28
N LEU A 110 1.10 4.57 -8.00
CA LEU A 110 2.29 5.25 -7.47
C LEU A 110 3.55 4.37 -7.57
N VAL A 111 3.46 3.10 -7.18
CA VAL A 111 4.58 2.15 -7.27
C VAL A 111 4.96 1.85 -8.73
N GLN A 112 4.00 1.87 -9.66
CA GLN A 112 4.25 1.66 -11.09
C GLN A 112 4.81 2.91 -11.77
N SER A 113 4.63 4.08 -11.15
CA SER A 113 5.20 5.32 -11.67
C SER A 113 6.73 5.30 -11.62
N GLU A 114 7.34 5.90 -12.65
CA GLU A 114 8.77 6.18 -12.69
C GLU A 114 9.15 7.37 -11.77
N ALA A 115 8.15 8.11 -11.26
CA ALA A 115 8.35 9.21 -10.32
C ALA A 115 8.88 8.73 -8.94
N MET A 116 8.66 7.46 -8.59
CA MET A 116 9.28 6.88 -7.39
C MET A 116 10.66 6.29 -7.71
N PRO A 117 11.73 6.75 -7.02
CA PRO A 117 13.07 6.17 -7.16
C PRO A 117 13.06 4.66 -6.89
N ARG A 118 13.85 3.91 -7.68
CA ARG A 118 14.07 2.49 -7.46
C ARG A 118 14.77 2.31 -6.11
N SER A 119 14.01 1.83 -5.13
CA SER A 119 14.46 1.76 -3.74
C SER A 119 13.82 0.57 -3.04
N ILE A 120 14.43 0.13 -1.93
CA ILE A 120 13.85 -0.88 -1.06
C ILE A 120 12.48 -0.44 -0.56
N SER A 121 12.29 0.86 -0.27
CA SER A 121 10.99 1.41 0.14
C SER A 121 9.89 1.14 -0.90
N LYS A 122 10.20 1.29 -2.20
CA LYS A 122 9.26 0.97 -3.29
C LYS A 122 8.85 -0.51 -3.27
N ASN A 123 9.79 -1.42 -3.00
CA ASN A 123 9.52 -2.85 -2.90
C ASN A 123 8.71 -3.21 -1.64
N VAL A 124 9.03 -2.60 -0.49
CA VAL A 124 8.26 -2.76 0.74
C VAL A 124 6.82 -2.25 0.55
N LEU A 125 6.63 -1.14 -0.16
CA LEU A 125 5.28 -0.66 -0.45
C LEU A 125 4.52 -1.64 -1.35
N ARG A 126 5.17 -2.18 -2.38
CA ARG A 126 4.61 -3.22 -3.25
C ARG A 126 4.17 -4.45 -2.45
N GLU A 127 5.03 -4.95 -1.56
CA GLU A 127 4.69 -6.07 -0.68
C GLU A 127 3.46 -5.77 0.18
N ARG A 128 3.39 -4.60 0.80
CA ARG A 128 2.21 -4.17 1.59
C ARG A 128 0.93 -4.10 0.75
N ILE A 129 1.01 -3.67 -0.51
CA ILE A 129 -0.14 -3.67 -1.44
C ILE A 129 -0.62 -5.12 -1.66
N TYR A 130 0.30 -6.06 -1.88
CA TYR A 130 -0.02 -7.47 -2.11
C TYR A 130 -0.62 -8.11 -0.87
N CYS A 131 0.04 -7.98 0.28
CA CYS A 131 -0.47 -8.48 1.55
C CYS A 131 -1.85 -7.88 1.87
N SER A 132 -2.03 -6.57 1.71
CA SER A 132 -3.33 -5.93 1.95
C SER A 132 -4.42 -6.40 0.97
N SER A 133 -4.08 -6.74 -0.28
CA SER A 133 -5.06 -7.32 -1.21
C SER A 133 -5.47 -8.75 -0.81
N LEU A 134 -4.51 -9.57 -0.37
CA LEU A 134 -4.75 -10.93 0.11
C LEU A 134 -5.53 -10.95 1.44
N ASP A 135 -5.22 -10.01 2.33
CA ASP A 135 -5.87 -9.85 3.63
C ASP A 135 -7.39 -9.69 3.53
N TYR A 136 -7.89 -9.07 2.47
CA TYR A 136 -9.34 -8.97 2.22
C TYR A 136 -10.01 -10.35 2.14
N PHE A 137 -9.35 -11.33 1.52
CA PHE A 137 -9.89 -12.67 1.30
C PHE A 137 -9.82 -13.57 2.54
N CYS A 138 -9.23 -13.10 3.65
CA CYS A 138 -9.23 -13.82 4.92
C CYS A 138 -10.57 -13.74 5.67
N GLN A 139 -11.57 -13.02 5.15
CA GLN A 139 -12.91 -12.98 5.73
C GLN A 139 -13.75 -14.20 5.31
N PRO A 140 -14.65 -14.70 6.17
CA PRO A 140 -15.75 -15.57 5.75
C PRO A 140 -16.52 -14.99 4.54
N ARG A 141 -16.98 -15.89 3.67
CA ARG A 141 -17.80 -15.52 2.51
C ARG A 141 -19.09 -14.84 2.99
N SER A 142 -19.34 -13.64 2.48
CA SER A 142 -20.53 -12.84 2.79
C SER A 142 -21.11 -12.23 1.52
N VAL A 143 -22.39 -11.89 1.55
CA VAL A 143 -23.09 -11.26 0.43
C VAL A 143 -22.80 -9.76 0.43
N PRO A 144 -22.47 -9.15 -0.71
CA PRO A 144 -22.32 -7.70 -0.81
C PRO A 144 -23.64 -6.98 -0.50
N PRO A 145 -23.69 -6.03 0.46
CA PRO A 145 -24.90 -5.28 0.80
C PRO A 145 -25.22 -4.14 -0.20
N GLN A 146 -24.32 -3.85 -1.15
CA GLN A 146 -24.49 -2.77 -2.12
C GLN A 146 -25.64 -3.03 -3.11
N ARG A 147 -26.24 -1.95 -3.61
CA ARG A 147 -27.19 -2.01 -4.73
C ARG A 147 -26.47 -2.35 -6.04
N LYS A 148 -27.21 -2.90 -7.01
CA LYS A 148 -26.70 -3.34 -8.32
C LYS A 148 -25.73 -2.35 -8.99
N ALA A 149 -26.09 -1.07 -9.10
CA ALA A 149 -25.25 -0.07 -9.77
C ALA A 149 -23.90 0.13 -9.05
N GLN A 150 -23.92 0.26 -7.72
CA GLN A 150 -22.70 0.41 -6.92
C GLN A 150 -21.85 -0.86 -6.97
N LEU A 151 -22.49 -2.03 -6.89
CA LEU A 151 -21.79 -3.31 -6.96
C LEU A 151 -21.04 -3.48 -8.29
N ILE A 152 -21.64 -3.06 -9.41
CA ILE A 152 -20.97 -3.06 -10.72
C ILE A 152 -19.75 -2.13 -10.70
N ALA A 153 -19.86 -0.93 -10.12
CA ALA A 153 -18.74 -0.01 -10.01
C ALA A 153 -17.60 -0.56 -9.14
N ASP A 154 -17.94 -1.21 -8.03
CA ASP A 154 -16.98 -1.85 -7.13
C ASP A 154 -16.29 -3.05 -7.80
N TYR A 155 -17.06 -3.88 -8.53
CA TYR A 155 -16.52 -4.97 -9.33
C TYR A 155 -15.54 -4.46 -10.41
N ASN A 156 -15.91 -3.40 -11.12
CA ASN A 156 -15.02 -2.79 -12.12
C ASN A 156 -13.73 -2.26 -11.48
N SER A 157 -13.81 -1.70 -10.27
CA SER A 157 -12.63 -1.26 -9.51
C SER A 157 -11.70 -2.43 -9.19
N LEU A 158 -12.25 -3.58 -8.78
CA LEU A 158 -11.49 -4.80 -8.53
C LEU A 158 -10.85 -5.34 -9.83
N LEU A 159 -11.58 -5.33 -10.94
CA LEU A 159 -11.07 -5.79 -12.24
C LEU A 159 -9.94 -4.88 -12.76
N MET A 160 -10.08 -3.56 -12.60
CA MET A 160 -9.01 -2.60 -12.89
C MET A 160 -7.76 -2.90 -12.07
N PHE A 161 -7.92 -3.07 -10.75
CA PHE A 161 -6.81 -3.46 -9.86
C PHE A 161 -6.15 -4.76 -10.30
N TRP A 162 -6.93 -5.79 -10.60
CA TRP A 162 -6.40 -7.07 -11.08
C TRP A 162 -5.57 -6.93 -12.35
N ASN A 163 -6.04 -6.15 -13.32
CA ASN A 163 -5.33 -5.91 -14.57
C ASN A 163 -4.02 -5.14 -14.33
N SER A 164 -4.05 -4.10 -13.49
CA SER A 164 -2.85 -3.35 -13.10
C SER A 164 -1.86 -4.22 -12.33
N LEU A 165 -2.34 -5.08 -11.44
CA LEU A 165 -1.53 -6.02 -10.67
C LEU A 165 -0.82 -7.03 -11.58
N HIS A 166 -1.54 -7.57 -12.56
CA HIS A 166 -0.95 -8.46 -13.57
C HIS A 166 0.12 -7.78 -14.41
N ALA A 167 -0.10 -6.52 -14.79
CA ALA A 167 0.87 -5.72 -15.53
C ALA A 167 2.13 -5.40 -14.70
N ASP A 168 2.04 -5.41 -13.36
CA ASP A 168 3.15 -5.09 -12.45
C ASP A 168 4.37 -6.01 -12.64
N LYS A 169 4.16 -7.23 -13.16
CA LYS A 169 5.26 -8.15 -13.51
C LYS A 169 6.31 -7.51 -14.42
N LYS A 170 5.94 -6.55 -15.26
CA LYS A 170 6.87 -5.80 -16.11
C LYS A 170 7.76 -4.88 -15.28
N HIS A 171 7.19 -4.20 -14.29
CA HIS A 171 7.89 -3.26 -13.41
C HIS A 171 8.81 -3.99 -12.42
N LEU A 172 8.48 -5.23 -12.03
CA LEU A 172 9.33 -6.09 -11.20
C LEU A 172 10.65 -6.47 -11.91
N LYS A 173 10.60 -6.79 -13.21
CA LYS A 173 11.79 -7.18 -13.98
C LYS A 173 12.77 -6.03 -14.23
N THR A 174 12.29 -4.80 -14.20
CA THR A 174 13.11 -3.59 -14.40
C THR A 174 13.68 -3.06 -13.08
N CYS A 175 13.15 -3.51 -11.95
CA CYS A 175 13.72 -3.26 -10.64
C CYS A 175 14.87 -4.25 -10.37
N ASP A 176 15.99 -4.13 -11.09
CA ASP A 176 17.23 -4.75 -10.64
C ASP A 176 17.53 -4.18 -9.25
N VAL A 177 17.43 -5.05 -8.25
CA VAL A 177 18.05 -4.86 -6.95
C VAL A 177 19.52 -4.64 -7.28
N GLY A 178 19.99 -3.41 -7.10
CA GLY A 178 21.35 -3.03 -7.48
C GLY A 178 22.34 -4.09 -7.04
N ASP A 179 23.27 -4.40 -7.95
CA ASP A 179 24.42 -5.26 -7.70
C ASP A 179 24.91 -5.02 -6.27
N PHE A 180 24.65 -5.97 -5.38
CA PHE A 180 25.48 -6.13 -4.21
C PHE A 180 26.84 -6.50 -4.79
N ILE A 181 27.70 -5.49 -4.99
CA ILE A 181 29.12 -5.69 -5.25
C ILE A 181 29.63 -6.45 -4.02
N ALA A 182 29.61 -7.77 -4.10
CA ALA A 182 30.35 -8.62 -3.22
C ALA A 182 31.82 -8.18 -3.35
N PRO A 183 32.50 -7.82 -2.25
CA PRO A 183 33.93 -7.55 -2.35
C PRO A 183 34.59 -8.84 -2.84
N LYS A 184 35.24 -8.76 -4.02
CA LYS A 184 36.04 -9.87 -4.54
C LYS A 184 37.01 -10.33 -3.43
N PRO A 185 36.94 -11.59 -2.98
CA PRO A 185 37.97 -12.11 -2.09
C PRO A 185 39.16 -12.45 -2.98
N GLY A 186 40.19 -11.59 -2.99
CA GLY A 186 41.39 -11.92 -3.76
C GLY A 186 42.44 -10.84 -4.01
N ALA A 187 42.40 -9.67 -3.35
CA ALA A 187 43.48 -8.70 -3.50
C ALA A 187 43.81 -8.00 -2.18
N SER A 188 44.44 -8.73 -1.26
CA SER A 188 45.35 -8.12 -0.29
C SER A 188 46.31 -9.19 0.25
N GLY A 189 47.53 -9.13 -0.26
CA GLY A 189 48.66 -9.97 0.17
C GLY A 189 49.96 -9.23 -0.11
N THR A 190 50.28 -8.31 0.82
CA THR A 190 51.60 -8.05 1.41
C THR A 190 52.78 -7.66 0.53
N GLY A 191 53.36 -6.51 0.83
CA GLY A 191 54.70 -6.10 0.41
C GLY A 191 55.05 -4.69 0.85
N VAL A 192 55.19 -4.48 2.17
CA VAL A 192 55.85 -3.29 2.72
C VAL A 192 57.31 -3.33 2.31
N GLN A 193 57.80 -2.32 1.60
CA GLN A 193 59.21 -1.95 1.59
C GLN A 193 59.41 -0.47 1.26
N ASP A 194 59.94 0.20 2.28
CA ASP A 194 60.87 1.31 2.32
C ASP A 194 60.53 2.73 1.87
N LEU A 195 60.66 3.57 2.91
CA LEU A 195 60.83 5.00 3.00
C LEU A 195 62.00 5.53 2.15
N ALA A 196 61.87 6.81 1.80
CA ALA A 196 62.92 7.77 1.45
C ALA A 196 63.33 7.87 -0.04
N SER A 197 62.80 8.88 -0.71
CA SER A 197 63.66 9.93 -1.30
C SER A 197 62.84 11.18 -1.62
N LEU A 198 63.23 12.27 -0.98
CA LEU A 198 62.74 13.63 -1.15
C LEU A 198 63.10 14.14 -2.56
N SER A 199 62.15 14.77 -3.24
CA SER A 199 62.47 15.83 -4.20
C SER A 199 62.87 17.10 -3.44
N PRO A 200 63.69 17.95 -4.04
CA PRO A 200 63.14 19.28 -4.32
C PRO A 200 63.53 19.78 -5.71
N THR A 201 62.53 20.38 -6.37
CA THR A 201 62.72 21.31 -7.48
C THR A 201 62.73 22.74 -6.94
N ALA A 202 63.60 23.55 -7.57
CA ALA A 202 63.59 25.00 -7.73
C ALA A 202 64.47 25.87 -6.80
N GLU A 203 65.36 26.59 -7.50
CA GLU A 203 66.17 27.78 -7.16
C GLU A 203 67.44 27.62 -6.30
#